data_AF-A0A1H7PG62-F1
#
_entry.id   AF-A0A1H7PG62-F1
#
_cell.length_a   1.000
_cell.length_b   1.000
_cell.length_c   1.000
_cell.angle_alpha   90.00
_cell.angle_beta   90.00
_cell.angle_gamma   90.00
#
_symmetry.space_group_name_H-M   'P 1'
#
loop_
_entity.id
_entity.type
_entity.pdbx_description
1 polymer ?
#
loop_
_entity_poly.entity_id
_entity_poly.type
_entity_poly.pdbx_seq_one_letter_code
_entity_poly.pdbx_strand_id
1 'polypeptide(L)'
;MTLPARFRSLDRDRETDLDRLGPLYRHLEQALAGIERESAGLSRRLDEARTRAAALLGNEDGIYFEREPADEARLVEAEAQMMAAFRRLEQLRAQRSMLAAWRTEIEDTGIGGALRGGTRASRWLSRLVRLVRARMAAIRRLSRFSGWALMLVIVYATLSGIEQRPSVSWLIPDLERGLAFLAAAAAFAIGYPRQRFLIFAVGLAAVISLELAQNWSPTRHGTIHDVWIKAIGLGLGFALVSGVERLKPSARSL
;
A
#
# COMPACT_ATOMS: atom_id res chain seq x y z
N MET A 1 -13.03 10.32 36.10
CA MET A 1 -13.39 10.03 34.70
C MET A 1 -12.25 10.52 33.81
N THR A 2 -11.35 9.63 33.39
CA THR A 2 -10.31 9.94 32.41
C THR A 2 -10.89 9.67 31.02
N LEU A 3 -11.08 10.71 30.21
CA LEU A 3 -11.47 10.55 28.81
C LEU A 3 -10.39 9.69 28.12
N PRO A 4 -10.73 8.56 27.46
CA PRO A 4 -9.75 7.82 26.69
C PRO A 4 -9.57 8.54 25.35
N ALA A 5 -8.94 9.71 25.39
CA ALA A 5 -8.50 10.39 24.19
C ALA A 5 -7.43 9.50 23.55
N ARG A 6 -7.83 8.78 22.50
CA ARG A 6 -6.98 7.85 21.79
C ARG A 6 -6.11 8.66 20.82
N PHE A 7 -5.07 9.29 21.36
CA PHE A 7 -4.12 10.05 20.57
C PHE A 7 -3.45 9.14 19.52
N ARG A 8 -3.15 9.74 18.36
CA ARG A 8 -2.46 9.04 17.27
C ARG A 8 -1.05 8.66 17.73
N SER A 9 -0.53 7.55 17.21
CA SER A 9 0.80 7.06 17.57
C SER A 9 1.87 7.84 16.79
N LEU A 10 2.96 8.23 17.47
CA LEU A 10 4.08 8.97 16.88
C LEU A 10 4.60 8.34 15.57
N ASP A 11 4.64 7.00 15.49
CA ASP A 11 5.08 6.29 14.28
C ASP A 11 4.16 6.54 13.07
N ARG A 12 2.85 6.66 13.30
CA ARG A 12 1.88 6.92 12.22
C ARG A 12 1.92 8.38 11.77
N ASP A 13 2.25 9.29 12.66
CA ASP A 13 2.45 10.71 12.31
C ASP A 13 3.71 10.85 11.46
N ARG A 14 4.82 10.25 11.91
CA ARG A 14 6.06 10.15 11.12
C ARG A 14 5.85 9.53 9.74
N GLU A 15 5.11 8.42 9.64
CA GLU A 15 4.79 7.79 8.35
C GLU A 15 4.02 8.73 7.42
N THR A 16 3.04 9.47 7.96
CA THR A 16 2.27 10.45 7.16
C THR A 16 3.10 11.65 6.74
N ASP A 17 4.00 12.13 7.60
CA ASP A 17 4.90 13.24 7.27
C ASP A 17 5.90 12.83 6.19
N LEU A 18 6.44 11.61 6.26
CA LEU A 18 7.30 11.06 5.20
C LEU A 18 6.55 10.87 3.88
N ASP A 19 5.29 10.42 3.91
CA ASP A 19 4.47 10.27 2.71
C ASP A 19 4.17 11.62 2.05
N ARG A 20 3.95 12.67 2.84
CA ARG A 20 3.69 14.04 2.35
C ARG A 20 4.94 14.74 1.84
N LEU A 21 6.04 14.69 2.60
CA LEU A 21 7.26 15.46 2.33
C LEU A 21 8.24 14.72 1.42
N GLY A 22 8.20 13.39 1.39
CA GLY A 22 9.07 12.55 0.55
C GLY A 22 9.03 12.89 -0.94
N PRO A 23 7.86 13.10 -1.57
CA PRO A 23 7.77 13.56 -2.96
C PRO A 23 8.42 14.92 -3.21
N LEU A 24 8.22 15.88 -2.29
CA LEU A 24 8.78 17.23 -2.41
C LEU A 24 10.30 17.19 -2.30
N TYR A 25 10.83 16.48 -1.31
CA TYR A 25 12.28 16.30 -1.15
C TYR A 25 12.92 15.64 -2.38
N ARG A 26 12.25 14.65 -3.00
CA ARG A 26 12.75 14.06 -4.26
C ARG A 26 12.75 15.06 -5.42
N HIS A 27 11.75 15.92 -5.51
CA HIS A 27 11.70 16.92 -6.57
C HIS A 27 12.78 17.98 -6.38
N LEU A 28 13.06 18.37 -5.13
CA LEU A 28 14.19 19.22 -4.75
C LEU A 28 15.53 18.61 -5.19
N GLU A 29 15.78 17.33 -4.85
CA GLU A 29 17.00 16.63 -5.27
C GLU A 29 17.13 16.53 -6.80
N GLN A 30 16.02 16.27 -7.50
CA GLN A 30 15.99 16.24 -8.96
C GLN A 30 16.30 17.61 -9.58
N ALA A 31 15.78 18.69 -9.01
CA ALA A 31 16.04 20.05 -9.45
C ALA A 31 17.51 20.43 -9.23
N LEU A 32 18.08 20.13 -8.06
CA LEU A 32 19.50 20.33 -7.77
C LEU A 32 20.39 19.58 -8.77
N ALA A 33 20.13 18.29 -9.00
CA ALA A 33 20.87 17.49 -9.99
C ALA A 33 20.67 18.01 -11.44
N GLY A 34 19.50 18.56 -11.76
CA GLY A 34 19.22 19.21 -13.04
C GLY A 34 20.09 20.45 -13.25
N ILE A 35 20.12 21.35 -12.27
CA ILE A 35 20.94 22.56 -12.27
C ILE A 35 22.43 22.21 -12.40
N GLU A 36 22.90 21.20 -11.68
CA GLU A 36 24.30 20.75 -11.78
C GLU A 36 24.65 20.27 -13.18
N ARG A 37 23.80 19.43 -13.80
CA ARG A 37 24.00 18.97 -15.18
C ARG A 37 23.98 20.12 -16.18
N GLU A 38 23.04 21.05 -16.05
CA GLU A 38 22.95 22.22 -16.93
C GLU A 38 24.20 23.10 -16.80
N SER A 39 24.61 23.40 -15.56
CA SER A 39 25.81 24.20 -15.29
C SER A 39 27.09 23.56 -15.84
N ALA A 40 27.28 22.25 -15.65
CA ALA A 40 28.42 21.51 -16.20
C ALA A 40 28.39 21.45 -17.73
N GLY A 41 27.21 21.32 -18.35
CA GLY A 41 27.06 21.37 -19.80
C GLY A 41 27.37 22.75 -20.37
N LEU A 42 26.88 23.81 -19.73
CA LEU A 42 27.08 25.18 -20.17
C LEU A 42 28.53 25.64 -19.98
N SER A 43 29.18 25.26 -18.87
CA SER A 43 30.60 25.55 -18.62
C SER A 43 31.49 24.93 -19.69
N ARG A 44 31.29 23.65 -20.04
CA ARG A 44 32.06 23.00 -21.10
C ARG A 44 31.92 23.70 -22.45
N ARG A 45 30.69 24.06 -22.85
CA ARG A 45 30.45 24.78 -24.10
C ARG A 45 31.09 26.17 -24.11
N LEU A 46 31.12 26.85 -22.96
CA LEU A 46 31.77 28.14 -22.80
C LEU A 46 33.29 28.02 -22.93
N ASP A 47 33.88 27.00 -22.32
CA ASP A 47 35.32 26.70 -22.46
C ASP A 47 35.69 26.38 -23.91
N GLU A 48 34.89 25.55 -24.60
CA GLU A 48 35.04 25.25 -26.03
C GLU A 48 34.91 26.50 -26.92
N ALA A 49 33.97 27.40 -26.61
CA ALA A 49 33.83 28.67 -27.32
C ALA A 49 35.07 29.56 -27.11
N ARG A 50 35.57 29.64 -25.87
CA ARG A 50 36.76 30.41 -25.51
C ARG A 50 38.02 29.88 -26.20
N THR A 51 38.22 28.56 -26.22
CA THR A 51 39.37 27.94 -26.90
C THR A 51 39.34 28.20 -28.41
N ARG A 52 38.16 28.12 -29.04
CA ARG A 52 38.01 28.45 -30.47
C ARG A 52 38.26 29.92 -30.76
N ALA A 53 37.75 30.82 -29.92
CA ALA A 53 38.02 32.26 -30.06
C ALA A 53 39.52 32.57 -29.91
N ALA A 54 40.21 31.94 -28.96
CA ALA A 54 41.65 32.08 -28.78
C ALA A 54 42.45 31.56 -30.00
N ALA A 55 42.02 30.46 -30.61
CA ALA A 55 42.64 29.94 -31.84
C ALA A 55 42.46 30.88 -33.05
N LEU A 56 41.30 31.56 -33.14
CA LEU A 56 41.01 32.53 -34.21
C LEU A 56 41.75 33.86 -34.03
N LEU A 57 42.05 34.25 -32.79
CA LEU A 57 42.79 35.49 -32.49
C LEU A 57 44.27 35.40 -32.89
N GLY A 58 44.86 34.20 -32.91
CA GLY A 58 46.25 33.99 -33.33
C GLY A 58 47.27 34.68 -32.41
N ASN A 59 48.55 34.30 -32.52
CA ASN A 59 49.65 34.94 -31.79
C ASN A 59 50.49 35.86 -32.70
N GLU A 60 49.97 36.21 -33.88
CA GLU A 60 50.68 36.98 -34.88
C GLU A 60 50.54 38.49 -34.60
N ASP A 61 51.63 39.10 -34.16
CA ASP A 61 51.76 40.54 -33.99
C ASP A 61 51.69 41.24 -35.37
N GLY A 62 50.51 41.73 -35.77
CA GLY A 62 50.42 42.65 -36.90
C GLY A 62 49.10 42.80 -37.67
N ILE A 63 48.10 41.93 -37.48
CA ILE A 63 46.88 41.90 -38.34
C ILE A 63 45.61 42.31 -37.57
N TYR A 64 45.64 43.46 -36.88
CA TYR A 64 44.46 43.99 -36.17
C TYR A 64 43.80 45.19 -36.85
N PHE A 65 44.33 45.65 -38.00
CA PHE A 65 43.94 46.95 -38.57
C PHE A 65 42.98 46.88 -39.76
N GLU A 66 42.80 45.73 -40.42
CA GLU A 66 41.81 45.55 -41.51
C GLU A 66 41.08 44.22 -41.34
N ARG A 67 39.95 44.22 -40.61
CA ARG A 67 39.06 43.05 -40.48
C ARG A 67 37.90 43.16 -41.46
N GLU A 68 37.56 42.08 -42.16
CA GLU A 68 36.37 42.04 -43.01
C GLU A 68 35.11 42.21 -42.12
N PRO A 69 34.12 43.04 -42.51
CA PRO A 69 32.94 43.33 -41.67
C PRO A 69 32.19 42.07 -41.21
N ALA A 70 32.24 41.01 -42.00
CA ALA A 70 31.64 39.71 -41.68
C ALA A 70 32.36 38.97 -40.53
N ASP A 71 33.66 39.18 -40.34
CA ASP A 71 34.43 38.58 -39.24
C ASP A 71 34.21 39.32 -37.93
N GLU A 72 34.12 40.65 -37.98
CA GLU A 72 33.78 41.49 -36.83
C GLU A 72 32.37 41.17 -36.30
N ALA A 73 31.38 41.03 -37.19
CA ALA A 73 30.02 40.64 -36.80
C ALA A 73 29.98 39.26 -36.10
N ARG A 74 30.76 38.28 -36.59
CA ARG A 74 30.86 36.94 -35.98
C ARG A 74 31.49 36.97 -34.58
N LEU A 75 32.48 37.85 -34.36
CA LEU A 75 33.10 38.02 -33.05
C LEU A 75 32.16 38.69 -32.05
N VAL A 76 31.45 39.73 -32.46
CA VAL A 76 30.45 40.40 -31.62
C VAL A 76 29.33 39.42 -31.23
N GLU A 77 28.87 38.60 -32.16
CA GLU A 77 27.86 37.56 -31.85
C GLU A 77 28.41 36.52 -30.87
N ALA A 78 29.65 36.05 -31.07
CA ALA A 78 30.30 35.10 -30.17
C ALA A 78 30.47 35.66 -28.75
N GLU A 79 30.92 36.92 -28.61
CA GLU A 79 31.04 37.61 -27.32
C GLU A 79 29.67 37.75 -26.64
N ALA A 80 28.63 38.15 -27.39
CA ALA A 80 27.28 38.27 -26.87
C ALA A 80 26.75 36.92 -26.35
N GLN A 81 27.00 35.82 -27.07
CA GLN A 81 26.65 34.47 -26.66
C GLN A 81 27.42 34.04 -25.39
N MET A 82 28.72 34.34 -25.30
CA MET A 82 29.53 34.06 -24.12
C MET A 82 29.03 34.83 -22.89
N MET A 83 28.70 36.11 -23.05
CA MET A 83 28.14 36.94 -21.97
C MET A 83 26.75 36.44 -21.52
N ALA A 84 25.90 35.99 -22.44
CA ALA A 84 24.64 35.33 -22.09
C ALA A 84 24.88 34.04 -21.29
N ALA A 85 25.86 33.23 -21.67
CA ALA A 85 26.23 32.01 -20.94
C ALA A 85 26.73 32.31 -19.52
N PHE A 86 27.58 33.33 -19.34
CA PHE A 86 28.04 33.76 -18.01
C PHE A 86 26.87 34.18 -17.09
N ARG A 87 25.96 35.02 -17.59
CA ARG A 87 24.76 35.42 -16.84
C ARG A 87 23.90 34.24 -16.44
N ARG A 88 23.70 33.27 -17.34
CA ARG A 88 22.93 32.06 -17.04
C ARG A 88 23.64 31.19 -15.99
N LEU A 89 24.96 31.05 -16.05
CA LEU A 89 25.73 30.33 -15.02
C LEU A 89 25.57 30.98 -13.64
N GLU A 90 25.58 32.31 -13.56
CA GLU A 90 25.35 33.03 -12.31
C GLU A 90 23.93 32.81 -11.77
N GLN A 91 22.92 32.87 -12.64
CA GLN A 91 21.54 32.56 -12.26
C GLN A 91 21.40 31.13 -11.73
N LEU A 92 22.02 30.15 -12.38
CA LEU A 92 22.02 28.75 -11.94
C LEU A 92 22.74 28.56 -10.59
N ARG A 93 23.84 29.31 -10.34
CA ARG A 93 24.52 29.31 -9.04
C ARG A 93 23.62 29.85 -7.93
N ALA A 94 22.91 30.95 -8.17
CA ALA A 94 21.96 31.52 -7.22
C ALA A 94 20.78 30.57 -6.93
N GLN A 95 20.25 29.90 -7.96
CA GLN A 95 19.20 28.89 -7.76
C GLN A 95 19.71 27.69 -6.95
N ARG A 96 20.92 27.20 -7.26
CA ARG A 96 21.54 26.10 -6.52
C ARG A 96 21.74 26.45 -5.06
N SER A 97 22.25 27.64 -4.74
CA SER A 97 22.49 28.04 -3.35
C SER A 97 21.18 28.10 -2.55
N MET A 98 20.12 28.67 -3.13
CA MET A 98 18.79 28.70 -2.52
C MET A 98 18.24 27.29 -2.25
N LEU A 99 18.26 26.40 -3.25
CA LEU A 99 17.75 25.03 -3.07
C LEU A 99 18.63 24.20 -2.12
N ALA A 100 19.94 24.44 -2.09
CA ALA A 100 20.85 23.81 -1.14
C ALA A 100 20.56 24.25 0.30
N ALA A 101 20.24 25.53 0.52
CA ALA A 101 19.84 26.03 1.83
C ALA A 101 18.52 25.39 2.32
N TRP A 102 17.52 25.27 1.43
CA TRP A 102 16.28 24.56 1.79
C TRP A 102 16.52 23.08 2.06
N ARG A 103 17.42 22.44 1.31
CA ARG A 103 17.81 21.05 1.56
C ARG A 103 18.40 20.90 2.95
N THR A 104 19.35 21.76 3.34
CA THR A 104 19.96 21.71 4.67
C THR A 104 18.93 21.94 5.78
N GLU A 105 18.03 22.90 5.61
CA GLU A 105 16.97 23.18 6.59
C GLU A 105 16.03 21.98 6.78
N ILE A 106 15.65 21.30 5.68
CA ILE A 106 14.87 20.06 5.75
C ILE A 106 15.69 18.93 6.41
N GLU A 107 16.99 18.84 6.13
CA GLU A 107 17.85 17.79 6.67
C GLU A 107 18.11 17.94 8.17
N ASP A 108 18.11 19.17 8.69
CA ASP A 108 18.24 19.47 10.11
C ASP A 108 16.96 19.18 10.90
N THR A 109 15.83 18.94 10.22
CA THR A 109 14.64 18.40 10.87
C THR A 109 14.86 16.94 11.28
N GLY A 110 14.22 16.49 12.36
CA GLY A 110 14.32 15.10 12.86
C GLY A 110 13.85 14.00 11.88
N ILE A 111 13.39 14.35 10.68
CA ILE A 111 12.98 13.44 9.59
C ILE A 111 13.97 13.44 8.40
N GLY A 112 14.98 14.30 8.39
CA GLY A 112 15.93 14.48 7.28
C GLY A 112 16.69 13.22 6.89
N GLY A 113 17.11 12.42 7.89
CA GLY A 113 17.74 11.12 7.65
C GLY A 113 16.82 10.12 6.92
N ALA A 114 15.54 10.11 7.26
CA ALA A 114 14.54 9.25 6.63
C ALA A 114 14.19 9.70 5.20
N LEU A 115 14.23 11.01 4.92
CA LEU A 115 14.04 11.58 3.58
C LEU A 115 15.24 11.26 2.66
N ARG A 116 16.48 11.43 3.14
CA ARG A 116 17.74 11.07 2.44
C ARG A 116 17.83 9.60 2.10
N GLY A 117 17.42 8.75 3.04
CA GLY A 117 17.37 7.29 2.89
C GLY A 117 16.47 6.80 1.74
N GLY A 118 15.78 7.73 1.05
CA GLY A 118 15.38 7.56 -0.35
C GLY A 118 14.81 6.20 -0.59
N THR A 119 13.68 5.92 0.07
CA THR A 119 13.16 4.57 0.21
C THR A 119 12.70 3.98 -1.14
N ARG A 120 13.65 3.53 -1.97
CA ARG A 120 13.41 2.61 -3.09
C ARG A 120 12.75 1.33 -2.57
N ALA A 121 13.14 0.92 -1.36
CA ALA A 121 12.54 -0.20 -0.63
C ALA A 121 11.10 0.07 -0.16
N SER A 122 10.69 1.30 0.20
CA SER A 122 9.35 1.55 0.78
C SER A 122 8.21 1.49 -0.25
N ARG A 123 8.47 1.83 -1.52
CA ARG A 123 7.41 1.79 -2.54
C ARG A 123 7.00 0.37 -2.87
N TRP A 124 7.94 -0.57 -2.92
CA TRP A 124 7.59 -1.98 -3.10
C TRP A 124 6.97 -2.53 -1.81
N LEU A 125 7.51 -2.19 -0.63
CA LEU A 125 7.00 -2.71 0.65
C LEU A 125 5.56 -2.23 0.90
N SER A 126 5.28 -0.94 0.68
CA SER A 126 3.93 -0.37 0.82
C SER A 126 2.96 -0.91 -0.23
N ARG A 127 3.41 -1.16 -1.47
CA ARG A 127 2.60 -1.86 -2.49
C ARG A 127 2.30 -3.29 -2.06
N LEU A 128 3.30 -4.04 -1.59
CA LEU A 128 3.11 -5.39 -1.05
C LEU A 128 2.14 -5.41 0.12
N VAL A 129 2.33 -4.52 1.11
CA VAL A 129 1.45 -4.42 2.28
C VAL A 129 0.03 -4.05 1.86
N ARG A 130 -0.16 -3.10 0.93
CA ARG A 130 -1.48 -2.77 0.38
C ARG A 130 -2.12 -3.94 -0.35
N LEU A 131 -1.35 -4.66 -1.19
CA LEU A 131 -1.83 -5.85 -1.90
C LEU A 131 -2.21 -6.97 -0.93
N VAL A 132 -1.38 -7.26 0.06
CA VAL A 132 -1.67 -8.25 1.12
C VAL A 132 -2.92 -7.84 1.91
N ARG A 133 -3.03 -6.58 2.33
CA ARG A 133 -4.22 -6.07 3.03
C ARG A 133 -5.48 -6.13 2.16
N ALA A 134 -5.38 -5.78 0.87
CA ALA A 134 -6.48 -5.85 -0.08
C ALA A 134 -6.93 -7.30 -0.33
N ARG A 135 -5.98 -8.23 -0.51
CA ARG A 135 -6.26 -9.67 -0.62
C ARG A 135 -6.94 -10.20 0.63
N MET A 136 -6.44 -9.85 1.82
CA MET A 136 -7.06 -10.23 3.09
C MET A 136 -8.48 -9.63 3.23
N ALA A 137 -8.70 -8.40 2.77
CA ALA A 137 -10.03 -7.80 2.75
C ALA A 137 -10.97 -8.49 1.75
N ALA A 138 -10.48 -8.89 0.58
CA ALA A 138 -11.22 -9.66 -0.40
C ALA A 138 -11.60 -11.05 0.13
N ILE A 139 -10.65 -11.77 0.74
CA ILE A 139 -10.90 -13.08 1.40
C ILE A 139 -11.99 -12.92 2.46
N ARG A 140 -11.91 -11.89 3.31
CA ARG A 140 -12.96 -11.64 4.31
C ARG A 140 -14.32 -11.37 3.68
N ARG A 141 -14.38 -10.58 2.60
CA ARG A 141 -15.65 -10.31 1.89
C ARG A 141 -16.25 -11.59 1.30
N LEU A 142 -15.44 -12.38 0.59
CA LEU A 142 -15.87 -13.64 0.00
C LEU A 142 -16.35 -14.62 1.09
N SER A 143 -15.64 -14.68 2.22
CA SER A 143 -15.99 -15.52 3.35
C SER A 143 -17.29 -15.12 4.05
N ARG A 144 -17.63 -13.83 4.09
CA ARG A 144 -18.95 -13.37 4.58
C ARG A 144 -20.05 -13.78 3.63
N PHE A 145 -19.83 -13.57 2.33
CA PHE A 145 -20.79 -13.95 1.31
C PHE A 145 -21.06 -15.46 1.33
N SER A 146 -20.00 -16.27 1.37
CA SER A 146 -20.13 -17.72 1.48
C SER A 146 -20.78 -18.16 2.79
N GLY A 147 -20.46 -17.52 3.92
CA GLY A 147 -21.11 -17.80 5.20
C GLY A 147 -22.63 -17.57 5.16
N TRP A 148 -23.07 -16.42 4.62
CA TRP A 148 -24.49 -16.13 4.45
C TRP A 148 -25.18 -17.04 3.43
N ALA A 149 -24.52 -17.37 2.32
CA ALA A 149 -25.04 -18.31 1.34
C ALA A 149 -25.22 -19.72 1.94
N LEU A 150 -24.22 -20.22 2.69
CA LEU A 150 -24.30 -21.49 3.41
C LEU A 150 -25.40 -21.45 4.46
N MET A 151 -25.56 -20.36 5.20
CA MET A 151 -26.62 -20.20 6.18
C MET A 151 -28.01 -20.30 5.53
N LEU A 152 -28.22 -19.66 4.38
CA LEU A 152 -29.47 -19.74 3.64
C LEU A 152 -29.76 -21.17 3.18
N VAL A 153 -28.74 -21.88 2.67
CA VAL A 153 -28.86 -23.30 2.28
C VAL A 153 -29.20 -24.18 3.49
N ILE A 154 -28.54 -23.96 4.65
CA ILE A 154 -28.80 -24.70 5.88
C ILE A 154 -30.24 -24.48 6.36
N VAL A 155 -30.71 -23.22 6.39
CA VAL A 155 -32.08 -22.89 6.80
C VAL A 155 -33.09 -23.56 5.86
N TYR A 156 -32.87 -23.45 4.55
CA TYR A 156 -33.72 -24.12 3.56
C TYR A 156 -33.76 -25.63 3.76
N ALA A 157 -32.60 -26.30 3.86
CA ALA A 157 -32.51 -27.74 4.05
C ALA A 157 -33.03 -28.22 5.42
N THR A 158 -33.13 -27.32 6.39
CA THR A 158 -33.67 -27.60 7.73
C THR A 158 -35.19 -27.51 7.73
N LEU A 159 -35.76 -26.50 7.06
CA LEU A 159 -37.19 -26.21 7.05
C LEU A 159 -37.94 -26.88 5.90
N SER A 160 -37.25 -27.32 4.84
CA SER A 160 -37.87 -28.06 3.74
C SER A 160 -38.36 -29.44 4.20
N GLY A 161 -39.44 -29.91 3.57
CA GLY A 161 -39.96 -31.25 3.79
C GLY A 161 -38.93 -32.32 3.41
N ILE A 162 -39.04 -33.51 4.01
CA ILE A 162 -38.09 -34.63 3.84
C ILE A 162 -37.82 -34.97 2.36
N GLU A 163 -38.83 -34.84 1.50
CA GLU A 163 -38.75 -35.16 0.07
C GLU A 163 -37.91 -34.16 -0.76
N GLN A 164 -37.75 -32.93 -0.27
CA GLN A 164 -37.05 -31.84 -0.98
C GLN A 164 -35.66 -31.57 -0.40
N ARG A 165 -35.17 -32.42 0.50
CA ARG A 165 -33.86 -32.25 1.13
C ARG A 165 -32.77 -32.54 0.09
N PRO A 166 -31.86 -31.59 -0.18
CA PRO A 166 -30.64 -31.89 -0.92
C PRO A 166 -29.83 -32.89 -0.10
N SER A 167 -29.79 -34.15 -0.53
CA SER A 167 -28.95 -35.19 0.05
C SER A 167 -27.91 -35.63 -0.96
N VAL A 168 -26.69 -35.84 -0.49
CA VAL A 168 -25.60 -36.39 -1.28
C VAL A 168 -25.59 -37.89 -1.04
N SER A 169 -25.94 -38.68 -2.05
CA SER A 169 -26.21 -40.12 -1.90
C SER A 169 -25.07 -40.96 -1.31
N TRP A 170 -23.83 -40.45 -1.31
CA TRP A 170 -22.66 -41.13 -0.74
C TRP A 170 -22.27 -40.67 0.68
N LEU A 171 -22.93 -39.65 1.24
CA LEU A 171 -22.56 -39.07 2.53
C LEU A 171 -23.58 -39.41 3.62
N ILE A 172 -23.10 -39.81 4.79
CA ILE A 172 -23.97 -40.10 5.94
C ILE A 172 -24.69 -38.79 6.34
N PRO A 173 -26.02 -38.79 6.52
CA PRO A 173 -26.79 -37.56 6.77
C PRO A 173 -26.31 -36.70 7.95
N ASP A 174 -25.71 -37.32 8.96
CA ASP A 174 -25.13 -36.64 10.10
C ASP A 174 -23.84 -35.92 9.75
N LEU A 175 -23.01 -36.54 8.91
CA LEU A 175 -21.78 -35.95 8.43
C LEU A 175 -22.06 -34.75 7.51
N GLU A 176 -23.10 -34.82 6.67
CA GLU A 176 -23.57 -33.68 5.87
C GLU A 176 -23.88 -32.46 6.76
N ARG A 177 -24.68 -32.69 7.81
CA ARG A 177 -25.11 -31.63 8.74
C ARG A 177 -23.92 -31.06 9.50
N GLY A 178 -23.07 -31.93 10.03
CA GLY A 178 -21.85 -31.52 10.74
C GLY A 178 -20.92 -30.69 9.86
N LEU A 179 -20.68 -31.13 8.62
CA LEU A 179 -19.82 -30.42 7.66
C LEU A 179 -20.41 -29.09 7.21
N ALA A 180 -21.73 -29.00 7.02
CA ALA A 180 -22.39 -27.75 6.67
C ALA A 180 -22.21 -26.69 7.77
N PHE A 181 -22.45 -27.06 9.04
CA PHE A 181 -22.26 -26.15 10.16
C PHE A 181 -20.77 -25.81 10.41
N LEU A 182 -19.86 -26.76 10.19
CA LEU A 182 -18.42 -26.51 10.22
C LEU A 182 -17.99 -25.49 9.16
N ALA A 183 -18.42 -25.68 7.91
CA ALA A 183 -18.08 -24.79 6.81
C ALA A 183 -18.65 -23.39 7.03
N ALA A 184 -19.91 -23.29 7.47
CA ALA A 184 -20.55 -22.01 7.78
C ALA A 184 -19.84 -21.28 8.94
N ALA A 185 -19.53 -21.99 10.04
CA ALA A 185 -18.82 -21.44 11.18
C ALA A 185 -17.42 -20.94 10.81
N ALA A 186 -16.67 -21.73 10.03
CA ALA A 186 -15.35 -21.33 9.55
C ALA A 186 -15.45 -20.10 8.64
N ALA A 187 -16.41 -20.06 7.72
CA ALA A 187 -16.63 -18.93 6.82
C ALA A 187 -16.98 -17.64 7.60
N PHE A 188 -17.85 -17.71 8.59
CA PHE A 188 -18.17 -16.56 9.42
C PHE A 188 -16.99 -16.13 10.32
N ALA A 189 -16.25 -17.07 10.92
CA ALA A 189 -15.10 -16.77 11.76
C ALA A 189 -13.94 -16.10 10.98
N ILE A 190 -13.75 -16.48 9.71
CA ILE A 190 -12.81 -15.82 8.79
C ILE A 190 -13.35 -14.45 8.37
N GLY A 191 -14.64 -14.34 8.04
CA GLY A 191 -15.28 -13.10 7.58
C GLY A 191 -15.34 -12.00 8.65
N TYR A 192 -15.50 -12.39 9.92
CA TYR A 192 -15.71 -11.49 11.07
C TYR A 192 -14.71 -11.79 12.20
N PRO A 193 -13.41 -11.53 11.99
CA PRO A 193 -12.36 -11.91 12.93
C PRO A 193 -12.49 -11.29 14.32
N ARG A 194 -13.20 -10.16 14.43
CA ARG A 194 -13.38 -9.41 15.68
C ARG A 194 -14.58 -9.85 16.51
N GLN A 195 -15.52 -10.59 15.93
CA GLN A 195 -16.83 -10.91 16.53
C GLN A 195 -17.05 -12.42 16.64
N ARG A 196 -15.98 -13.22 16.68
CA ARG A 196 -16.08 -14.68 16.58
C ARG A 196 -16.89 -15.30 17.71
N PHE A 197 -16.69 -14.86 18.94
CA PHE A 197 -17.45 -15.37 20.09
C PHE A 197 -18.94 -15.07 19.96
N LEU A 198 -19.29 -13.87 19.47
CA LEU A 198 -20.68 -13.51 19.18
C LEU A 198 -21.27 -14.41 18.09
N ILE A 199 -20.53 -14.67 17.01
CA ILE A 199 -20.94 -15.56 15.92
C ILE A 199 -21.13 -16.99 16.40
N PHE A 200 -20.25 -17.49 17.27
CA PHE A 200 -20.41 -18.80 17.87
C PHE A 200 -21.66 -18.88 18.75
N ALA A 201 -21.90 -17.88 19.60
CA ALA A 201 -23.09 -17.81 20.45
C ALA A 201 -24.38 -17.73 19.62
N VAL A 202 -24.41 -16.86 18.60
CA VAL A 202 -25.55 -16.74 17.66
C VAL A 202 -25.73 -18.03 16.87
N GLY A 203 -24.65 -18.67 16.45
CA GLY A 203 -24.68 -19.96 15.76
C GLY A 203 -25.29 -21.07 16.64
N LEU A 204 -24.93 -21.12 17.91
CA LEU A 204 -25.50 -22.09 18.86
C LEU A 204 -26.99 -21.83 19.09
N ALA A 205 -27.38 -20.57 19.26
CA ALA A 205 -28.78 -20.17 19.34
C ALA A 205 -29.54 -20.56 18.06
N ALA A 206 -28.94 -20.38 16.88
CA ALA A 206 -29.53 -20.77 15.61
C ALA A 206 -29.70 -22.30 15.49
N VAL A 207 -28.73 -23.11 15.93
CA VAL A 207 -28.85 -24.58 15.96
C VAL A 207 -30.07 -25.00 16.77
N ILE A 208 -30.21 -24.47 17.99
CA ILE A 208 -31.32 -24.79 18.89
C ILE A 208 -32.65 -24.33 18.27
N SER A 209 -32.70 -23.09 17.78
CA SER A 209 -33.91 -22.51 17.19
C SER A 209 -34.39 -23.28 15.97
N LEU A 210 -33.45 -23.68 15.10
CA LEU A 210 -33.73 -24.47 13.91
C LEU A 210 -34.23 -25.88 14.23
N GLU A 211 -33.73 -26.51 15.30
CA GLU A 211 -34.25 -27.80 15.75
C GLU A 211 -35.66 -27.69 16.32
N LEU A 212 -35.91 -26.66 17.15
CA LEU A 212 -37.25 -26.41 17.70
C LEU A 212 -38.26 -26.11 16.60
N ALA A 213 -37.86 -25.36 15.57
CA ALA A 213 -38.70 -25.04 14.42
C ALA A 213 -39.10 -26.30 13.62
N GLN A 214 -38.30 -27.37 13.65
CA GLN A 214 -38.67 -28.62 13.00
C GLN A 214 -39.89 -29.28 13.63
N ASN A 215 -40.15 -29.07 14.93
CA ASN A 215 -41.34 -29.63 15.60
C ASN A 215 -42.67 -29.03 15.10
N TRP A 216 -42.62 -27.94 14.33
CA TRP A 216 -43.79 -27.38 13.66
C TRP A 216 -44.02 -27.97 12.27
N SER A 217 -43.08 -28.77 11.77
CA SER A 217 -43.24 -29.49 10.50
C SER A 217 -44.05 -30.78 10.72
N PRO A 218 -45.12 -31.02 9.95
CA PRO A 218 -45.93 -32.24 10.08
C PRO A 218 -45.15 -33.54 9.85
N THR A 219 -44.02 -33.47 9.13
CA THR A 219 -43.25 -34.63 8.67
C THR A 219 -41.93 -34.82 9.40
N ARG A 220 -41.58 -33.93 10.34
CA ARG A 220 -40.27 -33.93 10.98
C ARG A 220 -40.37 -33.60 12.45
N HIS A 221 -39.57 -34.29 13.25
CA HIS A 221 -39.44 -34.04 14.67
C HIS A 221 -37.96 -33.75 14.94
N GLY A 222 -37.71 -32.68 15.67
CA GLY A 222 -36.36 -32.36 16.10
C GLY A 222 -35.83 -33.41 17.07
N THR A 223 -34.58 -33.81 16.93
CA THR A 223 -33.92 -34.76 17.84
C THR A 223 -32.75 -34.10 18.56
N ILE A 224 -32.53 -34.50 19.82
CA ILE A 224 -31.39 -34.03 20.60
C ILE A 224 -30.06 -34.44 19.92
N HIS A 225 -30.04 -35.60 19.26
CA HIS A 225 -28.90 -36.08 18.49
C HIS A 225 -28.50 -35.12 17.36
N ASP A 226 -29.48 -34.62 16.60
CA ASP A 226 -29.25 -33.66 15.50
C ASP A 226 -28.68 -32.33 16.01
N VAL A 227 -29.14 -31.87 17.19
CA VAL A 227 -28.56 -30.69 17.87
C VAL A 227 -27.08 -30.89 18.16
N TRP A 228 -26.71 -32.04 18.72
CA TRP A 228 -25.31 -32.34 19.06
C TRP A 228 -24.41 -32.34 17.84
N ILE A 229 -24.83 -32.99 16.75
CA ILE A 229 -24.05 -33.03 15.51
C ILE A 229 -23.80 -31.63 14.95
N LYS A 230 -24.85 -30.80 14.89
CA LYS A 230 -24.75 -29.42 14.40
C LYS A 230 -23.87 -28.56 15.31
N ALA A 231 -23.99 -28.72 16.62
CA ALA A 231 -23.17 -28.01 17.61
C ALA A 231 -21.68 -28.41 17.54
N ILE A 232 -21.38 -29.70 17.35
CA ILE A 232 -20.00 -30.19 17.15
C ILE A 232 -19.42 -29.60 15.87
N GLY A 233 -20.16 -29.63 14.76
CA GLY A 233 -19.73 -29.01 13.50
C GLY A 233 -19.42 -27.52 13.67
N LEU A 234 -20.33 -26.77 14.29
CA LEU A 234 -20.15 -25.34 14.61
C LEU A 234 -18.89 -25.10 15.46
N GLY A 235 -18.69 -25.89 16.52
CA GLY A 235 -17.54 -25.79 17.42
C GLY A 235 -16.22 -26.07 16.73
N LEU A 236 -16.14 -27.13 15.92
CA LEU A 236 -14.95 -27.49 15.15
C LEU A 236 -14.57 -26.40 14.13
N GLY A 237 -15.54 -25.85 13.40
CA GLY A 237 -15.30 -24.76 12.44
C GLY A 237 -14.74 -23.51 13.11
N PHE A 238 -15.27 -23.15 14.29
CA PHE A 238 -14.75 -22.05 15.11
C PHE A 238 -13.34 -22.32 15.64
N ALA A 239 -13.10 -23.52 16.18
CA ALA A 239 -11.83 -23.92 16.77
C ALA A 239 -10.71 -23.95 15.74
N LEU A 240 -10.98 -24.47 14.54
CA LEU A 240 -10.03 -24.53 13.43
C LEU A 240 -9.51 -23.12 13.06
N VAL A 241 -10.42 -22.16 12.86
CA VAL A 241 -10.03 -20.78 12.51
C VAL A 241 -9.29 -20.10 13.67
N SER A 242 -9.73 -20.33 14.90
CA SER A 242 -9.10 -19.75 16.09
C SER A 242 -7.70 -20.35 16.37
N GLY A 243 -7.51 -21.64 16.10
CA GLY A 243 -6.23 -22.34 16.26
C GLY A 243 -5.17 -21.90 15.25
N VAL A 244 -5.55 -21.74 13.98
CA VAL A 244 -4.66 -21.25 12.91
C VAL A 244 -4.07 -19.87 13.26
N GLU A 245 -4.83 -19.02 13.96
CA GLU A 245 -4.32 -17.72 14.39
C GLU A 245 -3.39 -17.76 15.59
N ARG A 246 -3.57 -18.74 16.50
CA ARG A 246 -2.65 -18.94 17.64
C ARG A 246 -1.31 -19.50 17.20
N LEU A 247 -1.26 -20.20 16.07
CA LEU A 247 -0.05 -20.73 15.46
C LEU A 247 0.76 -19.69 14.68
N LYS A 248 0.23 -18.46 14.47
CA LYS A 248 1.07 -17.36 13.96
C LYS A 248 2.05 -16.95 15.07
N PRO A 249 3.37 -17.08 14.86
CA PRO A 249 4.34 -16.61 15.83
C PRO A 249 4.07 -15.12 16.09
N SER A 250 3.92 -14.77 17.37
CA SER A 250 3.88 -13.38 17.79
C SER A 250 5.25 -12.80 17.45
N ALA A 251 5.36 -12.07 16.34
CA ALA A 251 6.54 -11.29 15.96
C ALA A 251 6.68 -10.07 16.89
N ARG A 252 6.76 -10.35 18.20
CA ARG A 252 6.96 -9.41 19.31
C ARG A 252 7.96 -10.05 20.26
N SER A 253 9.17 -10.30 19.77
CA SER A 253 10.37 -10.50 20.60
C SER A 253 11.60 -10.68 19.70
N LEU A 254 11.96 -9.65 18.91
CA LEU A 254 13.32 -9.38 18.44
C LEU A 254 13.44 -7.89 18.17
#